data_AF-A0A7X6WXK3-F1
#
_entry.id   AF-A0A7X6WXK3-F1
#
_cell.length_a   1.000
_cell.length_b   1.000
_cell.length_c   1.000
_cell.angle_alpha   90.00
_cell.angle_beta   90.00
_cell.angle_gamma   90.00
#
_symmetry.space_group_name_H-M   'P 1'
#
loop_
_entity.id
_entity.type
_entity.pdbx_description
1 polymer ?
#
loop_
_entity_poly.entity_id
_entity_poly.type
_entity_poly.pdbx_seq_one_letter_code
_entity_poly.pdbx_strand_id
1 'polypeptide(L)'
;GSEQEGETVSLQGMRLESRTRTAADETIQVDSSLQVATVAVDAVASDSLVLEEVAVTWNSTQQGSLLDAAARYEIQRILMGDNNLGSVVLGGKAARLDLEAFSALASEYDAIAREHGAGSGEDFDPTVEDQERMLARLLPVLATRPELALDPLVWRNEKGESSLALNIALQPVAEEGDGFEEDILAAALRELRFDIALSRSMLMQLVSGAAGSDGESAQFEMLAAFMYDTYIGQLEQAGLVRRDGDRDMTSVVYSDGMVDINGQAMSLPEFLMLLGLFGL
;
A
#
# COMPACT_ATOMS: atom_id res chain seq x y z
N GLY A 1 -29.52 -22.92 19.27
CA GLY A 1 -29.67 -21.53 18.80
C GLY A 1 -28.29 -20.95 18.82
N SER A 2 -27.78 -20.52 17.67
CA SER A 2 -26.53 -19.77 17.58
C SER A 2 -26.81 -18.36 18.09
N GLU A 3 -26.27 -18.01 19.25
CA GLU A 3 -26.14 -16.61 19.66
C GLU A 3 -25.24 -15.92 18.64
N GLN A 4 -25.74 -14.89 17.97
CA GLN A 4 -24.89 -13.98 17.22
C GLN A 4 -24.06 -13.21 18.25
N GLU A 5 -22.79 -13.58 18.37
CA GLU A 5 -21.81 -12.79 19.12
C GLU A 5 -21.69 -11.42 18.44
N GLY A 6 -22.11 -10.38 19.14
CA GLY A 6 -22.11 -9.01 18.61
C GLY A 6 -20.75 -8.36 18.81
N GLU A 7 -20.11 -7.98 17.72
CA GLU A 7 -18.97 -7.04 17.74
C GLU A 7 -19.50 -5.63 18.06
N THR A 8 -18.90 -4.97 19.06
CA THR A 8 -19.26 -3.58 19.38
C THR A 8 -18.15 -2.65 18.92
N VAL A 9 -18.51 -1.66 18.12
CA VAL A 9 -17.61 -0.57 17.70
C VAL A 9 -18.10 0.72 18.33
N SER A 10 -17.21 1.43 19.04
CA SER A 10 -17.50 2.73 19.64
C SER A 10 -16.54 3.81 19.17
N LEU A 11 -17.07 5.02 19.00
CA LEU A 11 -16.37 6.20 18.48
C LEU A 11 -16.59 7.37 19.44
N GLN A 12 -15.52 7.99 19.92
CA GLN A 12 -15.59 9.11 20.85
C GLN A 12 -14.84 10.34 20.31
N GLY A 13 -15.40 11.53 20.54
CA GLY A 13 -14.72 12.79 20.25
C GLY A 13 -14.55 13.06 18.75
N MET A 14 -15.52 12.64 17.93
CA MET A 14 -15.46 12.85 16.48
C MET A 14 -15.63 14.33 16.11
N ARG A 15 -14.74 14.83 15.27
CA ARG A 15 -14.78 16.16 14.67
C ARG A 15 -14.51 16.05 13.17
N LEU A 16 -15.45 16.51 12.36
CA LEU A 16 -15.32 16.59 10.90
C LEU A 16 -15.31 18.05 10.49
N GLU A 17 -14.31 18.44 9.71
CA GLU A 17 -14.24 19.75 9.07
C GLU A 17 -14.05 19.54 7.57
N SER A 18 -14.84 20.24 6.75
CA SER A 18 -14.70 20.19 5.30
C SER A 18 -14.89 21.58 4.71
N ARG A 19 -14.08 21.90 3.71
CA ARG A 19 -14.12 23.16 2.98
C ARG A 19 -14.01 22.87 1.49
N THR A 20 -14.97 23.36 0.74
CA THR A 20 -14.95 23.34 -0.73
C THR A 20 -14.81 24.77 -1.24
N ARG A 21 -13.97 24.97 -2.25
CA ARG A 21 -13.80 26.23 -2.97
C ARG A 21 -13.88 25.97 -4.46
N THR A 22 -14.57 26.85 -5.18
CA THR A 22 -14.59 26.85 -6.64
C THR A 22 -13.98 28.16 -7.12
N ALA A 23 -12.90 28.08 -7.88
CA ALA A 23 -12.23 29.23 -8.46
C ALA A 23 -12.95 29.73 -9.73
N ALA A 24 -12.55 30.90 -10.22
CA ALA A 24 -13.17 31.52 -11.40
C ALA A 24 -12.92 30.75 -12.71
N ASP A 25 -11.89 29.91 -12.75
CA ASP A 25 -11.56 28.99 -13.83
C ASP A 25 -12.21 27.61 -13.66
N GLU A 26 -13.24 27.52 -12.81
CA GLU A 26 -13.98 26.30 -12.46
C GLU A 26 -13.17 25.23 -11.74
N THR A 27 -11.93 25.53 -11.31
CA THR A 27 -11.15 24.62 -10.47
C THR A 27 -11.84 24.41 -9.12
N ILE A 28 -12.09 23.16 -8.75
CA ILE A 28 -12.71 22.77 -7.47
C ILE A 28 -11.62 22.28 -6.52
N GLN A 29 -11.51 22.90 -5.35
CA GLN A 29 -10.62 22.48 -4.28
C GLN A 29 -11.43 22.00 -3.09
N VAL A 30 -11.06 20.86 -2.54
CA VAL A 30 -11.66 20.30 -1.33
C VAL A 30 -10.55 20.05 -0.31
N ASP A 31 -10.73 20.56 0.89
CA ASP A 31 -9.92 20.24 2.06
C ASP A 31 -10.85 19.66 3.13
N SER A 32 -10.61 18.43 3.55
CA SER A 32 -11.38 17.76 4.60
C SER A 32 -10.45 17.18 5.66
N SER A 33 -10.90 17.23 6.91
CA SER A 33 -10.22 16.57 8.02
C SER A 33 -11.23 15.92 8.95
N LEU A 34 -10.92 14.72 9.41
CA LEU A 34 -11.64 13.97 10.42
C LEU A 34 -10.68 13.71 11.57
N GLN A 35 -11.12 14.01 12.79
CA GLN A 35 -10.41 13.66 14.02
C GLN A 35 -11.35 12.83 14.87
N VAL A 36 -10.85 11.75 15.45
CA VAL A 36 -11.57 10.92 16.40
C VAL A 36 -10.66 10.70 17.59
N ALA A 37 -11.12 11.06 18.78
CA ALA A 37 -10.32 10.94 20.00
C ALA A 37 -10.04 9.46 20.33
N THR A 38 -11.07 8.61 20.19
CA THR A 38 -10.94 7.16 20.47
C THR A 38 -11.85 6.35 19.54
N VAL A 39 -11.31 5.28 18.99
CA VAL A 39 -12.04 4.19 18.32
C VAL A 39 -11.79 2.94 19.14
N ALA A 40 -12.83 2.27 19.63
CA ALA A 40 -12.68 1.00 20.33
C ALA A 40 -13.53 -0.09 19.67
N VAL A 41 -12.92 -1.24 19.42
CA VAL A 41 -13.54 -2.44 18.86
C VAL A 41 -13.42 -3.54 19.89
N ASP A 42 -14.57 -3.95 20.44
CA ASP A 42 -14.68 -5.05 21.38
C ASP A 42 -15.12 -6.30 20.62
N ALA A 43 -14.17 -7.22 20.40
CA ALA A 43 -14.44 -8.52 19.83
C ALA A 43 -14.59 -9.55 20.96
N VAL A 44 -15.67 -10.33 20.96
CA VAL A 44 -16.03 -11.26 22.05
C VAL A 44 -15.00 -12.39 22.23
N ALA A 45 -14.17 -12.66 21.22
CA ALA A 45 -13.20 -13.76 21.17
C ALA A 45 -11.73 -13.35 20.99
N SER A 46 -11.41 -12.04 20.97
CA SER A 46 -10.04 -11.52 20.80
C SER A 46 -9.78 -10.30 21.68
N ASP A 47 -8.52 -9.94 21.88
CA ASP A 47 -8.15 -8.74 22.63
C ASP A 47 -8.81 -7.48 22.01
N SER A 48 -9.33 -6.59 22.86
CA SER A 48 -9.95 -5.35 22.43
C SER A 48 -8.94 -4.47 21.69
N LEU A 49 -9.33 -3.90 20.54
CA LEU A 49 -8.51 -2.95 19.79
C LEU A 49 -8.95 -1.53 20.13
N VAL A 50 -8.05 -0.70 20.63
CA VAL A 50 -8.29 0.72 20.89
C VAL A 50 -7.31 1.57 20.09
N LEU A 51 -7.83 2.48 19.29
CA LEU A 51 -7.07 3.49 18.54
C LEU A 51 -7.33 4.85 19.18
N GLU A 52 -6.27 5.55 19.57
CA GLU A 52 -6.36 6.89 20.16
C GLU A 52 -5.80 7.94 19.20
N GLU A 53 -6.46 9.10 19.20
CA GLU A 53 -6.13 10.27 18.38
C GLU A 53 -5.99 9.92 16.89
N VAL A 54 -7.04 9.34 16.32
CA VAL A 54 -7.12 9.06 14.89
C VAL A 54 -7.37 10.37 14.14
N ALA A 55 -6.50 10.70 13.19
CA ALA A 55 -6.66 11.82 12.29
C ALA A 55 -6.63 11.37 10.84
N VAL A 56 -7.55 11.88 10.04
CA VAL A 56 -7.58 11.70 8.58
C VAL A 56 -7.63 13.07 7.94
N THR A 57 -6.75 13.34 7.00
CA THR A 57 -6.83 14.54 6.15
C THR A 57 -6.95 14.11 4.70
N TRP A 58 -7.85 14.76 3.97
CA TRP A 58 -8.05 14.59 2.55
C TRP A 58 -7.98 15.96 1.89
N ASN A 59 -7.21 16.09 0.82
CA ASN A 59 -7.25 17.25 -0.05
C ASN A 59 -7.35 16.81 -1.51
N SER A 60 -8.04 17.61 -2.31
CA SER A 60 -8.10 17.39 -3.74
C SER A 60 -8.27 18.69 -4.51
N THR A 61 -7.68 18.73 -5.70
CA THR A 61 -7.87 19.78 -6.70
C THR A 61 -8.35 19.12 -7.99
N GLN A 62 -9.48 19.58 -8.51
CA GLN A 62 -10.07 19.08 -9.75
C GLN A 62 -10.23 20.21 -10.76
N GLN A 63 -9.80 19.98 -11.99
CA GLN A 63 -10.04 20.86 -13.13
C GLN A 63 -10.56 20.02 -14.31
N GLY A 64 -11.83 20.20 -14.67
CA GLY A 64 -12.49 19.30 -15.63
C GLY A 64 -12.52 17.85 -15.10
N SER A 65 -12.06 16.89 -15.91
CA SER A 65 -11.92 15.48 -15.53
C SER A 65 -10.66 15.18 -14.72
N LEU A 66 -9.68 16.10 -14.69
CA LEU A 66 -8.37 15.85 -14.09
C LEU A 66 -8.40 16.11 -12.57
N LEU A 67 -7.93 15.13 -11.80
CA LEU A 67 -7.86 15.16 -10.34
C LEU A 67 -6.43 14.99 -9.84
N ASP A 68 -6.04 15.89 -8.94
CA ASP A 68 -4.98 15.66 -7.97
C ASP A 68 -5.62 15.46 -6.59
N ALA A 69 -5.24 14.42 -5.87
CA ALA A 69 -5.76 14.10 -4.55
C ALA A 69 -4.67 13.57 -3.64
N ALA A 70 -4.79 13.87 -2.35
CA ALA A 70 -3.94 13.30 -1.31
C ALA A 70 -4.77 12.98 -0.06
N ALA A 71 -4.48 11.83 0.53
CA ALA A 71 -5.05 11.37 1.78
C ALA A 71 -3.93 11.08 2.77
N ARG A 72 -4.15 11.34 4.05
CA ARG A 72 -3.23 11.00 5.12
C ARG A 72 -4.02 10.52 6.34
N TYR A 73 -3.60 9.41 6.90
CA TYR A 73 -4.16 8.76 8.08
C TYR A 73 -3.06 8.71 9.14
N GLU A 74 -3.40 9.13 10.36
CA GLU A 74 -2.49 9.14 11.50
C GLU A 74 -3.23 8.53 12.69
N ILE A 75 -2.57 7.60 13.38
CA ILE A 75 -3.04 6.99 14.62
C ILE A 75 -1.90 7.15 15.60
N GLN A 76 -2.12 7.92 16.66
CA GLN A 76 -1.05 8.25 17.61
C GLN A 76 -0.76 7.11 18.57
N ARG A 77 -1.78 6.30 18.89
CA ARG A 77 -1.60 5.15 19.76
C ARG A 77 -2.56 4.02 19.38
N ILE A 78 -2.00 2.82 19.27
CA ILE A 78 -2.69 1.57 18.94
C ILE A 78 -2.51 0.63 20.13
N LEU A 79 -3.62 0.20 20.74
CA LEU A 79 -3.65 -0.71 21.87
C LEU A 79 -4.38 -1.98 21.48
N MET A 80 -3.76 -3.13 21.76
CA MET A 80 -4.36 -4.45 21.63
C MET A 80 -4.31 -5.13 22.99
N GLY A 81 -5.46 -5.18 23.67
CA GLY A 81 -5.51 -5.50 25.10
C GLY A 81 -4.66 -4.50 25.90
N ASP A 82 -3.69 -5.00 26.66
CA ASP A 82 -2.74 -4.17 27.42
C ASP A 82 -1.49 -3.78 26.61
N ASN A 83 -1.34 -4.29 25.38
CA ASN A 83 -0.14 -4.07 24.57
C ASN A 83 -0.24 -2.79 23.76
N ASN A 84 0.72 -1.87 23.95
CA ASN A 84 0.87 -0.70 23.10
C ASN A 84 1.71 -1.04 21.86
N LEU A 85 1.06 -1.05 20.70
CA LEU A 85 1.68 -1.30 19.41
C LEU A 85 2.32 -0.04 18.80
N GLY A 86 2.12 1.14 19.40
CA GLY A 86 2.72 2.40 18.97
C GLY A 86 1.81 3.22 18.05
N SER A 87 2.41 3.97 17.13
CA SER A 87 1.75 4.94 16.25
C SER A 87 1.95 4.59 14.78
N VAL A 88 0.93 4.81 13.94
CA VAL A 88 1.00 4.61 12.49
C VAL A 88 0.67 5.90 11.76
N VAL A 89 1.45 6.20 10.74
CA VAL A 89 1.18 7.25 9.76
C VAL A 89 1.15 6.60 8.39
N LEU A 90 0.14 6.91 7.58
CA LEU A 90 -0.03 6.44 6.21
C LEU A 90 -0.45 7.61 5.35
N GLY A 91 0.23 7.84 4.23
CA GLY A 91 -0.19 8.86 3.26
C GLY A 91 -0.24 8.29 1.85
N GLY A 92 -1.17 8.81 1.05
CA GLY A 92 -1.32 8.45 -0.35
C GLY A 92 -1.59 9.68 -1.20
N LYS A 93 -1.11 9.68 -2.44
CA LYS A 93 -1.36 10.71 -3.43
C LYS A 93 -1.67 10.08 -4.78
N ALA A 94 -2.61 10.69 -5.48
CA ALA A 94 -2.86 10.47 -6.88
C ALA A 94 -2.75 11.82 -7.58
N ALA A 95 -1.98 11.89 -8.66
CA ALA A 95 -1.82 13.10 -9.44
C ALA A 95 -2.18 12.83 -10.90
N ARG A 96 -2.79 13.83 -11.53
CA ARG A 96 -3.20 13.84 -12.93
C ARG A 96 -4.08 12.63 -13.29
N LEU A 97 -4.98 12.24 -12.39
CA LEU A 97 -5.91 11.16 -12.65
C LEU A 97 -7.11 11.69 -13.43
N ASP A 98 -7.37 11.17 -14.63
CA ASP A 98 -8.63 11.42 -15.33
C ASP A 98 -9.76 10.57 -14.70
N LEU A 99 -10.68 11.23 -14.01
CA LEU A 99 -11.78 10.59 -13.30
C LEU A 99 -12.77 9.90 -14.23
N GLU A 100 -13.02 10.44 -15.42
CA GLU A 100 -13.98 9.87 -16.37
C GLU A 100 -13.40 8.59 -16.99
N ALA A 101 -12.15 8.65 -17.44
CA ALA A 101 -11.43 7.50 -17.96
C ALA A 101 -11.28 6.40 -16.90
N PHE A 102 -10.89 6.77 -15.67
CA PHE A 102 -10.73 5.81 -14.58
C PHE A 102 -12.07 5.17 -14.20
N SER A 103 -13.16 5.95 -14.14
CA SER A 103 -14.50 5.41 -13.88
C SER A 103 -14.96 4.45 -14.99
N ALA A 104 -14.63 4.73 -16.25
CA ALA A 104 -14.95 3.85 -17.36
C ALA A 104 -14.17 2.52 -17.28
N LEU A 105 -12.88 2.57 -16.91
CA LEU A 105 -12.06 1.38 -16.67
C LEU A 105 -12.62 0.51 -15.53
N ALA A 106 -12.93 1.12 -14.39
CA ALA A 106 -13.51 0.39 -13.26
C ALA A 106 -14.86 -0.24 -13.61
N SER A 107 -15.72 0.48 -14.35
CA SER A 107 -17.02 -0.02 -14.79
C SER A 107 -16.90 -1.20 -15.76
N GLU A 108 -15.86 -1.21 -16.60
CA GLU A 108 -15.58 -2.31 -17.54
C GLU A 108 -15.10 -3.55 -16.78
N TYR A 109 -14.21 -3.39 -15.80
CA TYR A 109 -13.77 -4.48 -14.93
C TYR A 109 -14.96 -5.13 -14.21
N ASP A 110 -15.83 -4.33 -13.59
CA ASP A 110 -17.04 -4.81 -12.91
C ASP A 110 -18.03 -5.49 -13.87
N ALA A 111 -18.05 -5.10 -15.15
CA ALA A 111 -18.87 -5.75 -16.15
C ALA A 111 -18.33 -7.13 -16.51
N ILE A 112 -17.03 -7.22 -16.78
CA ILE A 112 -16.34 -8.49 -17.09
C ILE A 112 -16.46 -9.44 -15.89
N ALA A 113 -16.16 -9.00 -14.67
CA ALA A 113 -16.28 -9.83 -13.47
C ALA A 113 -17.69 -10.47 -13.36
N ARG A 114 -18.74 -9.67 -13.59
CA ARG A 114 -20.13 -10.16 -13.60
C ARG A 114 -20.42 -11.15 -14.74
N GLU A 115 -19.83 -10.96 -15.92
CA GLU A 115 -19.96 -11.89 -17.05
C GLU A 115 -19.34 -13.26 -16.72
N HIS A 116 -18.26 -13.27 -15.93
CA HIS A 116 -17.63 -14.47 -15.39
C HIS A 116 -18.30 -15.03 -14.12
N GLY A 117 -19.35 -14.37 -13.63
CA GLY A 117 -20.05 -14.78 -12.41
C GLY A 117 -19.27 -14.53 -11.12
N ALA A 118 -18.19 -13.74 -11.18
CA ALA A 118 -17.45 -13.30 -10.00
C ALA A 118 -18.20 -12.16 -9.29
N GLY A 119 -18.31 -12.28 -7.97
CA GLY A 119 -18.70 -11.20 -7.09
C GLY A 119 -17.65 -10.08 -7.07
N SER A 120 -17.99 -8.95 -6.45
CA SER A 120 -17.05 -7.85 -6.27
C SER A 120 -15.80 -8.32 -5.52
N GLY A 121 -14.65 -8.26 -6.19
CA GLY A 121 -13.36 -8.68 -5.62
C GLY A 121 -13.11 -10.19 -5.61
N GLU A 122 -13.96 -10.99 -6.25
CA GLU A 122 -13.65 -12.39 -6.52
C GLU A 122 -12.78 -12.50 -7.79
N ASP A 123 -11.78 -13.39 -7.75
CA ASP A 123 -10.93 -13.65 -8.90
C ASP A 123 -11.74 -14.34 -10.02
N PHE A 124 -11.39 -13.99 -11.26
CA PHE A 124 -11.86 -14.64 -12.46
C PHE A 124 -10.72 -14.70 -13.48
N ASP A 125 -10.81 -15.65 -14.40
CA ASP A 125 -9.86 -15.78 -15.50
C ASP A 125 -10.35 -14.95 -16.70
N PRO A 126 -9.77 -13.77 -16.99
CA PRO A 126 -10.19 -12.97 -18.13
C PRO A 126 -9.87 -13.69 -19.44
N THR A 127 -10.80 -13.64 -20.40
CA THR A 127 -10.54 -14.07 -21.77
C THR A 127 -9.67 -13.05 -22.51
N VAL A 128 -9.17 -13.42 -23.70
CA VAL A 128 -8.43 -12.48 -24.56
C VAL A 128 -9.30 -11.26 -24.92
N GLU A 129 -10.58 -11.46 -25.19
CA GLU A 129 -11.52 -10.37 -25.48
C GLU A 129 -11.70 -9.44 -24.27
N ASP A 130 -11.73 -9.99 -23.05
CA ASP A 130 -11.80 -9.19 -21.83
C ASP A 130 -10.56 -8.33 -21.63
N GLN A 131 -9.38 -8.89 -21.93
CA GLN A 131 -8.11 -8.16 -21.86
C GLN A 131 -8.07 -7.00 -22.88
N GLU A 132 -8.54 -7.22 -24.10
CA GLU A 132 -8.65 -6.18 -25.13
C GLU A 132 -9.60 -5.05 -24.71
N ARG A 133 -10.76 -5.40 -24.15
CA ARG A 133 -11.72 -4.43 -23.60
C ARG A 133 -11.11 -3.61 -22.46
N MET A 134 -10.44 -4.27 -21.52
CA MET A 134 -9.76 -3.61 -20.41
C MET A 134 -8.67 -2.67 -20.90
N LEU A 135 -7.87 -3.10 -21.88
CA LEU A 135 -6.83 -2.28 -22.48
C LEU A 135 -7.38 -1.03 -23.16
N ALA A 136 -8.45 -1.17 -23.95
CA ALA A 136 -9.11 -0.03 -24.58
C ALA A 136 -9.58 1.02 -23.56
N ARG A 137 -9.93 0.61 -22.33
CA ARG A 137 -10.28 1.52 -21.23
C ARG A 137 -9.08 2.05 -20.45
N LEU A 138 -7.97 1.32 -20.43
CA LEU A 138 -6.75 1.74 -19.76
C LEU A 138 -6.03 2.85 -20.53
N LEU A 139 -6.05 2.81 -21.87
CA LEU A 139 -5.33 3.79 -22.71
C LEU A 139 -5.70 5.26 -22.42
N PRO A 140 -7.00 5.64 -22.31
CA PRO A 140 -7.38 7.00 -21.91
C PRO A 140 -6.87 7.40 -20.51
N VAL A 141 -6.80 6.45 -19.56
CA VAL A 141 -6.24 6.71 -18.24
C VAL A 141 -4.76 7.06 -18.36
N LEU A 142 -4.00 6.26 -19.11
CA LEU A 142 -2.56 6.46 -19.33
C LEU A 142 -2.23 7.75 -20.09
N ALA A 143 -3.14 8.24 -20.92
CA ALA A 143 -2.95 9.48 -21.70
C ALA A 143 -2.66 10.71 -20.82
N THR A 144 -3.14 10.71 -19.57
CA THR A 144 -2.92 11.79 -18.59
C THR A 144 -1.64 11.65 -17.77
N ARG A 145 -0.88 10.56 -17.97
CA ARG A 145 0.36 10.25 -17.24
C ARG A 145 0.16 10.27 -15.72
N PRO A 146 -0.77 9.45 -15.20
CA PRO A 146 -1.09 9.47 -13.78
C PRO A 146 0.12 9.06 -12.95
N GLU A 147 0.22 9.65 -11.77
CA GLU A 147 1.21 9.32 -10.74
C GLU A 147 0.49 8.90 -9.47
N LEU A 148 0.90 7.77 -8.92
CA LEU A 148 0.39 7.24 -7.66
C LEU A 148 1.55 7.15 -6.69
N ALA A 149 1.35 7.64 -5.47
CA ALA A 149 2.34 7.58 -4.42
C ALA A 149 1.69 7.08 -3.13
N LEU A 150 2.33 6.13 -2.49
CA LEU A 150 2.22 5.86 -1.07
C LEU A 150 3.36 6.65 -0.42
N ASP A 151 3.02 7.81 0.16
CA ASP A 151 3.93 8.51 1.06
C ASP A 151 4.35 7.52 2.16
N PRO A 152 5.55 7.67 2.76
CA PRO A 152 6.05 6.68 3.71
C PRO A 152 5.02 6.31 4.76
N LEU A 153 4.52 5.07 4.68
CA LEU A 153 3.84 4.41 5.78
C LEU A 153 4.89 4.27 6.85
N VAL A 154 4.71 4.94 7.98
CA VAL A 154 5.64 4.89 9.11
C VAL A 154 4.92 4.27 10.30
N TRP A 155 5.45 3.16 10.79
CA TRP A 155 5.01 2.56 12.04
C TRP A 155 6.13 2.70 13.06
N ARG A 156 5.83 3.33 14.19
CA ARG A 156 6.79 3.60 15.26
C ARG A 156 6.27 3.07 16.58
N ASN A 157 7.15 2.45 17.37
CA ASN A 157 6.89 2.08 18.75
C ASN A 157 8.14 2.31 19.62
N GLU A 158 8.13 1.82 20.85
CA GLU A 158 9.25 2.01 21.79
C GLU A 158 10.55 1.30 21.37
N LYS A 159 10.47 0.32 20.45
CA LYS A 159 11.63 -0.45 19.96
C LYS A 159 12.26 0.15 18.71
N GLY A 160 11.50 0.92 17.93
CA GLY A 160 12.03 1.52 16.71
C GLY A 160 10.96 2.04 15.78
N GLU A 161 11.36 2.20 14.52
CA GLU A 161 10.52 2.70 13.45
C GLU A 161 10.71 1.82 12.22
N SER A 162 9.62 1.40 11.58
CA SER A 162 9.64 0.78 10.27
C SER A 162 8.90 1.67 9.28
N SER A 163 9.35 1.68 8.02
CA SER A 163 8.75 2.50 6.98
C SER A 163 8.67 1.79 5.64
N LEU A 164 7.62 2.09 4.86
CA LEU A 164 7.44 1.62 3.49
C LEU A 164 6.90 2.76 2.62
N ALA A 165 7.49 2.99 1.46
CA ALA A 165 7.01 3.94 0.47
C ALA A 165 6.99 3.29 -0.92
N LEU A 166 6.04 3.70 -1.76
CA LEU A 166 5.90 3.21 -3.12
C LEU A 166 5.45 4.36 -4.01
N ASN A 167 6.17 4.64 -5.08
CA ASN A 167 5.77 5.61 -6.09
C ASN A 167 5.72 4.93 -7.45
N ILE A 168 4.66 5.18 -8.20
CA ILE A 168 4.40 4.63 -9.52
C ILE A 168 4.07 5.81 -10.43
N ALA A 169 4.86 5.98 -11.48
CA ALA A 169 4.54 6.92 -12.53
C ALA A 169 4.25 6.17 -13.82
N LEU A 170 3.12 6.49 -14.42
CA LEU A 170 2.68 5.86 -15.67
C LEU A 170 2.89 6.81 -16.86
N GLN A 171 2.99 6.22 -18.04
CA GLN A 171 3.13 6.93 -19.30
C GLN A 171 2.15 6.39 -20.35
N PRO A 172 1.86 7.18 -21.40
CA PRO A 172 1.03 6.73 -22.50
C PRO A 172 1.76 5.64 -23.28
N VAL A 173 1.03 4.66 -23.75
CA VAL A 173 1.52 3.62 -24.66
C VAL A 173 0.84 3.80 -26.02
N ALA A 174 1.54 3.44 -27.10
CA ALA A 174 0.95 3.49 -28.45
C ALA A 174 -0.02 2.32 -28.65
N GLU A 175 -1.09 2.54 -29.41
CA GLU A 175 -2.02 1.48 -29.87
C GLU A 175 -1.41 0.55 -30.94
N GLU A 176 -0.12 0.71 -31.27
CA GLU A 176 0.47 0.01 -32.41
C GLU A 176 0.86 -1.44 -32.06
N GLY A 177 -0.10 -2.35 -32.19
CA GLY A 177 0.07 -3.81 -32.06
C GLY A 177 -1.26 -4.56 -32.17
N ASP A 178 -1.25 -5.76 -32.75
CA ASP A 178 -2.43 -6.62 -32.87
C ASP A 178 -2.61 -7.39 -31.54
N GLY A 179 -3.45 -6.88 -30.63
CA GLY A 179 -3.84 -7.55 -29.38
C GLY A 179 -3.12 -7.09 -28.10
N PHE A 180 -3.60 -7.59 -26.96
CA PHE A 180 -2.99 -7.40 -25.63
C PHE A 180 -1.64 -8.14 -25.57
N GLU A 181 -0.55 -7.49 -25.95
CA GLU A 181 0.79 -8.02 -25.66
C GLU A 181 1.02 -7.93 -24.15
N GLU A 182 1.54 -9.00 -23.53
CA GLU A 182 1.88 -9.07 -22.09
C GLU A 182 2.79 -7.89 -21.65
N ASP A 183 3.50 -7.28 -22.61
CA ASP A 183 4.44 -6.18 -22.39
C ASP A 183 3.80 -4.79 -22.28
N ILE A 184 2.50 -4.61 -22.58
CA ILE A 184 1.88 -3.27 -22.54
C ILE A 184 1.87 -2.66 -21.14
N LEU A 185 1.61 -3.46 -20.10
CA LEU A 185 1.64 -2.98 -18.72
C LEU A 185 3.05 -2.56 -18.31
N ALA A 186 4.07 -3.29 -18.77
CA ALA A 186 5.47 -2.91 -18.57
C ALA A 186 5.82 -1.64 -19.35
N ALA A 187 5.32 -1.47 -20.57
CA ALA A 187 5.52 -0.27 -21.39
C ALA A 187 4.82 0.97 -20.81
N ALA A 188 3.71 0.78 -20.10
CA ALA A 188 2.98 1.84 -19.42
C ALA A 188 3.68 2.32 -18.14
N LEU A 189 4.56 1.51 -17.56
CA LEU A 189 5.32 1.87 -16.38
C LEU A 189 6.51 2.75 -16.76
N ARG A 190 6.45 4.04 -16.44
CA ARG A 190 7.57 4.97 -16.65
C ARG A 190 8.63 4.80 -15.57
N GLU A 191 8.18 4.81 -14.32
CA GLU A 191 9.04 4.75 -13.15
C GLU A 191 8.31 4.05 -12.02
N LEU A 192 9.02 3.17 -11.30
CA LEU A 192 8.58 2.62 -10.03
C LEU A 192 9.69 2.83 -9.01
N ARG A 193 9.35 3.40 -7.86
CA ARG A 193 10.26 3.52 -6.72
C ARG A 193 9.63 2.84 -5.52
N PHE A 194 10.32 1.88 -4.96
CA PHE A 194 9.95 1.19 -3.74
C PHE A 194 11.05 1.35 -2.70
N ASP A 195 10.69 1.86 -1.54
CA ASP A 195 11.60 2.03 -0.41
C ASP A 195 11.00 1.33 0.81
N ILE A 196 11.78 0.45 1.44
CA ILE A 196 11.40 -0.19 2.69
C ILE A 196 12.56 -0.13 3.68
N ALA A 197 12.24 0.13 4.93
CA ALA A 197 13.19 0.08 6.04
C ALA A 197 12.50 -0.54 7.25
N LEU A 198 12.98 -1.69 7.70
CA LEU A 198 12.39 -2.45 8.79
C LEU A 198 13.27 -2.36 10.03
N SER A 199 12.69 -2.07 11.19
CA SER A 199 13.37 -2.21 12.47
C SER A 199 13.31 -3.66 12.92
N ARG A 200 14.48 -4.30 13.05
CA ARG A 200 14.58 -5.67 13.54
C ARG A 200 14.00 -5.78 14.94
N SER A 201 14.38 -4.89 15.85
CA SER A 201 13.91 -4.90 17.25
C SER A 201 12.39 -4.82 17.35
N MET A 202 11.78 -4.04 16.47
CA MET A 202 10.33 -3.90 16.39
C MET A 202 9.64 -5.16 15.87
N LEU A 203 10.16 -5.78 14.79
CA LEU A 203 9.64 -7.06 14.29
C LEU A 203 9.73 -8.17 15.35
N MET A 204 10.85 -8.23 16.08
CA MET A 204 11.05 -9.20 17.15
C MET A 204 10.08 -8.98 18.32
N GLN A 205 9.69 -7.74 18.61
CA GLN A 205 8.69 -7.45 19.63
C GLN A 205 7.33 -8.10 19.29
N LEU A 206 6.92 -8.10 18.02
CA LEU A 206 5.67 -8.72 17.60
C LEU A 206 5.68 -10.24 17.79
N VAL A 207 6.82 -10.86 17.47
CA VAL A 207 7.03 -12.29 17.70
C VAL A 207 6.92 -12.60 19.20
N SER A 208 7.56 -11.80 20.06
CA SER A 208 7.49 -11.98 21.51
C SER A 208 6.09 -11.80 22.08
N GLY A 209 5.35 -10.79 21.59
CA GLY A 209 3.98 -10.53 22.04
C GLY A 209 2.99 -11.63 21.64
N ALA A 210 3.21 -12.27 20.48
CA ALA A 210 2.37 -13.37 20.00
C ALA A 210 2.67 -14.72 20.68
N ALA A 211 3.87 -14.90 21.25
CA ALA A 211 4.33 -16.18 21.77
C ALA A 211 3.78 -16.55 23.17
N GLY A 212 3.03 -15.68 23.85
CA GLY A 212 2.49 -15.95 25.19
C GLY A 212 3.55 -15.95 26.31
N SER A 213 3.15 -16.25 27.55
CA SER A 213 3.99 -16.11 28.76
C SER A 213 4.74 -17.38 29.22
N ASP A 214 4.73 -18.46 28.44
CA ASP A 214 5.27 -19.76 28.86
C ASP A 214 6.74 -19.96 28.42
N GLY A 215 7.47 -20.88 29.05
CA GLY A 215 8.90 -21.11 28.78
C GLY A 215 9.25 -21.56 27.34
N GLU A 216 8.26 -21.90 26.52
CA GLU A 216 8.41 -22.20 25.08
C GLU A 216 8.57 -20.93 24.23
N SER A 217 8.11 -19.77 24.71
CA SER A 217 8.13 -18.49 24.01
C SER A 217 9.56 -17.98 23.75
N ALA A 218 10.48 -18.18 24.72
CA ALA A 218 11.88 -17.78 24.56
C ALA A 218 12.62 -18.60 23.48
N GLN A 219 12.30 -19.88 23.34
CA GLN A 219 12.89 -20.73 22.29
C GLN A 219 12.37 -20.34 20.91
N PHE A 220 11.07 -20.02 20.83
CA PHE A 220 10.45 -19.54 19.59
C PHE A 220 11.02 -18.18 19.15
N GLU A 221 11.19 -17.23 20.08
CA GLU A 221 11.81 -15.93 19.80
C GLU A 221 13.24 -16.08 19.27
N MET A 222 14.06 -16.93 19.90
CA MET A 222 15.43 -17.18 19.42
C MET A 222 15.44 -17.80 18.02
N LEU A 223 14.52 -18.74 17.74
CA LEU A 223 14.39 -19.35 16.43
C LEU A 223 13.98 -18.32 15.37
N ALA A 224 12.97 -17.49 15.67
CA ALA A 224 12.50 -16.44 14.77
C ALA A 224 13.62 -15.42 14.48
N ALA A 225 14.35 -14.99 15.51
CA ALA A 225 15.50 -14.11 15.37
C ALA A 225 16.59 -14.73 14.49
N PHE A 226 16.92 -16.01 14.71
CA PHE A 226 17.90 -16.72 13.91
C PHE A 226 17.48 -16.85 12.44
N MET A 227 16.21 -17.19 12.18
CA MET A 227 15.67 -17.29 10.83
C MET A 227 15.71 -15.93 10.12
N TYR A 228 15.29 -14.87 10.81
CA TYR A 228 15.34 -13.51 10.30
C TYR A 228 16.78 -13.10 9.94
N ASP A 229 17.72 -13.24 10.87
CA ASP A 229 19.12 -12.85 10.65
C ASP A 229 19.77 -13.65 9.53
N THR A 230 19.46 -14.94 9.44
CA THR A 230 19.95 -15.83 8.37
C THR A 230 19.38 -15.44 7.02
N TYR A 231 18.10 -15.09 6.94
CA TYR A 231 17.47 -14.67 5.68
C TYR A 231 17.98 -13.31 5.24
N ILE A 232 17.97 -12.31 6.11
CA ILE A 232 18.49 -10.99 5.78
C ILE A 232 19.97 -11.05 5.44
N GLY A 233 20.77 -11.86 6.14
CA GLY A 233 22.19 -12.02 5.83
C GLY A 233 22.45 -12.60 4.43
N GLN A 234 21.53 -13.41 3.89
CA GLN A 234 21.59 -13.87 2.50
C GLN A 234 21.23 -12.76 1.52
N LEU A 235 20.18 -12.00 1.82
CA LEU A 235 19.77 -10.86 0.99
C LEU A 235 20.84 -9.75 0.97
N GLU A 236 21.50 -9.51 2.10
CA GLU A 236 22.61 -8.56 2.23
C GLU A 236 23.81 -8.98 1.37
N GLN A 237 24.19 -10.26 1.40
CA GLN A 237 25.24 -10.80 0.54
C GLN A 237 24.90 -10.69 -0.96
N ALA A 238 23.62 -10.78 -1.31
CA ALA A 238 23.13 -10.60 -2.67
C ALA A 238 22.98 -9.11 -3.08
N GLY A 239 23.22 -8.16 -2.18
CA GLY A 239 23.05 -6.72 -2.43
C GLY A 239 21.60 -6.23 -2.38
N LEU A 240 20.64 -7.12 -2.04
CA LEU A 240 19.21 -6.82 -2.00
C LEU A 240 18.79 -6.01 -0.76
N VAL A 241 19.52 -6.19 0.35
CA VAL A 241 19.29 -5.48 1.61
C VAL A 241 20.57 -4.79 2.06
N ARG A 242 20.43 -3.59 2.62
CA ARG A 242 21.50 -2.90 3.35
C ARG A 242 21.13 -2.83 4.83
N ARG A 243 22.05 -3.26 5.68
CA ARG A 243 21.91 -3.21 7.13
C ARG A 243 22.63 -2.00 7.70
N ASP A 244 21.93 -1.20 8.50
CA ASP A 244 22.48 -0.11 9.29
C ASP A 244 21.99 -0.20 10.74
N GLY A 245 22.82 -0.79 11.60
CA GLY A 245 22.47 -1.06 13.00
C GLY A 245 21.26 -1.99 13.12
N ASP A 246 20.15 -1.46 13.65
CA ASP A 246 18.87 -2.18 13.82
C ASP A 246 17.98 -2.15 12.57
N ARG A 247 18.36 -1.40 11.52
CA ARG A 247 17.52 -1.18 10.34
C ARG A 247 18.01 -2.00 9.15
N ASP A 248 17.09 -2.76 8.58
CA ASP A 248 17.28 -3.47 7.32
C ASP A 248 16.51 -2.75 6.22
N MET A 249 17.22 -2.29 5.19
CA MET A 249 16.71 -1.34 4.19
C MET A 249 16.89 -1.83 2.77
N THR A 250 15.90 -1.57 1.92
CA THR A 250 15.96 -1.81 0.48
C THR A 250 15.36 -0.61 -0.24
N SER A 251 16.06 -0.12 -1.26
CA SER A 251 15.59 0.90 -2.20
C SER A 251 15.66 0.30 -3.59
N VAL A 252 14.54 0.26 -4.30
CA VAL A 252 14.41 -0.21 -5.68
C VAL A 252 13.87 0.92 -6.53
N VAL A 253 14.54 1.24 -7.63
CA VAL A 253 14.08 2.20 -8.63
C VAL A 253 14.11 1.53 -10.00
N TYR A 254 12.95 1.33 -10.61
CA TYR A 254 12.82 0.97 -12.01
C TYR A 254 12.59 2.22 -12.85
N SER A 255 13.34 2.38 -13.94
CA SER A 255 13.13 3.38 -14.98
C SER A 255 13.76 2.90 -16.27
N ASP A 256 13.09 3.10 -17.41
CA ASP A 256 13.65 2.84 -18.74
C ASP A 256 14.21 1.42 -18.93
N GLY A 257 13.52 0.40 -18.39
CA GLY A 257 13.93 -1.01 -18.50
C GLY A 257 15.07 -1.44 -17.57
N MET A 258 15.60 -0.51 -16.78
CA MET A 258 16.67 -0.75 -15.81
C MET A 258 16.11 -0.70 -14.39
N VAL A 259 16.67 -1.52 -13.51
CA VAL A 259 16.38 -1.55 -12.07
C VAL A 259 17.66 -1.18 -11.31
N ASP A 260 17.61 -0.13 -10.52
CA ASP A 260 18.60 0.17 -9.49
C ASP A 260 18.10 -0.39 -8.16
N ILE A 261 18.87 -1.31 -7.57
CA ILE A 261 18.65 -1.78 -6.21
C ILE A 261 19.81 -1.37 -5.34
N ASN A 262 19.53 -0.58 -4.29
CA ASN A 262 20.54 -0.09 -3.35
C ASN A 262 21.76 0.60 -4.02
N GLY A 263 21.57 1.25 -5.18
CA GLY A 263 22.63 1.90 -5.96
C GLY A 263 23.33 0.98 -6.97
N GLN A 264 22.84 -0.24 -7.17
CA GLN A 264 23.35 -1.21 -8.14
C GLN A 264 22.36 -1.38 -9.29
N ALA A 265 22.73 -0.88 -10.47
CA ALA A 265 21.92 -1.01 -11.67
C ALA A 265 22.05 -2.40 -12.31
N MET A 266 20.91 -2.96 -12.72
CA MET A 266 20.79 -4.20 -13.49
C MET A 266 19.59 -4.10 -14.45
N SER A 267 19.48 -5.02 -15.40
CA SER A 267 18.30 -5.08 -16.28
C SER A 267 17.09 -5.65 -15.56
N LEU A 268 15.87 -5.34 -16.03
CA LEU A 268 14.64 -5.92 -15.47
C LEU A 268 14.63 -7.47 -15.47
N PRO A 269 15.05 -8.17 -16.55
CA PRO A 269 15.11 -9.65 -16.52
C PRO A 269 16.09 -10.20 -15.48
N GLU A 270 17.26 -9.57 -15.31
CA GLU A 270 18.23 -9.96 -14.28
C GLU A 270 17.64 -9.76 -12.87
N PHE A 271 16.93 -8.65 -12.66
CA PHE A 271 16.25 -8.37 -11.40
C PHE A 271 15.17 -9.40 -11.08
N LEU A 272 14.29 -9.73 -12.04
CA LEU A 272 13.24 -10.74 -11.84
C LEU A 272 13.82 -12.12 -11.56
N MET A 273 14.89 -12.50 -12.26
CA MET A 273 15.62 -13.74 -11.97
C MET A 273 16.21 -13.71 -10.54
N LEU A 274 16.76 -12.58 -10.11
CA LEU A 274 17.31 -12.41 -8.77
C LEU A 274 16.22 -12.56 -7.69
N LEU A 275 15.05 -11.95 -7.87
CA LEU A 275 13.91 -12.12 -6.94
C LEU A 275 13.47 -13.59 -6.83
N GLY A 276 13.36 -14.27 -7.98
CA GLY A 276 12.97 -15.69 -8.02
C GLY A 276 13.93 -16.62 -7.27
N LEU A 277 15.22 -16.29 -7.17
CA LEU A 277 16.20 -17.06 -6.40
C LEU A 277 15.95 -17.00 -4.88
N PHE A 278 15.34 -15.92 -4.39
CA PHE A 278 15.09 -15.69 -2.96
C PHE A 278 13.63 -15.88 -2.57
N GLY A 279 12.78 -16.31 -3.50
CA GLY A 279 11.34 -16.49 -3.29
C GLY A 279 10.61 -15.18 -2.99
N LEU A 280 11.08 -14.08 -3.59
CA LEU A 280 10.51 -12.74 -3.49
C LEU A 280 9.61 -12.41 -4.69
#